data_AF-A0A365TH46-F1
#
_entry.id   AF-A0A365TH46-F1
#
_cell.length_a   1.000
_cell.length_b   1.000
_cell.length_c   1.000
_cell.angle_alpha   90.00
_cell.angle_beta   90.00
_cell.angle_gamma   90.00
#
_symmetry.space_group_name_H-M   'P 1'
#
loop_
_entity.id
_entity.type
_entity.pdbx_description
1 polymer ?
#
loop_
_entity_poly.entity_id
_entity_poly.type
_entity_poly.pdbx_seq_one_letter_code
_entity_poly.pdbx_strand_id
1 'polypeptide(L)'
;MVSNVRTAPGVIERNDGRHDYLLHEGERYLLSLSEVGRNVIALSEAGLDADSLSAVPDERAREAVDERTEAYAAALDAINDHYFDARAFEEDARGKFHRYDSTVERNLRSTVAEEASACVEDLRRLLDAHDALVDALESAGFVDRDERLETVASRNTGRAVREGWYPVVRAYDLALNPGKRIAEGKKRRRQRLYGQSDLPGVAGLLDSALFERLTRDDLDRLRAFDTCAPEDALRVSSRLVERHRWLLAETGRRRQ
;
A
#
# COMPACT_ATOMS: atom_id res chain seq x y z
N MET A 1 -15.41 2.93 2.67
CA MET A 1 -15.98 4.17 3.26
C MET A 1 -15.19 5.45 2.89
N VAL A 2 -14.02 5.32 2.25
CA VAL A 2 -13.08 6.37 1.79
C VAL A 2 -13.65 7.46 0.84
N SER A 3 -14.77 7.24 0.14
CA SER A 3 -15.26 8.14 -0.90
C SER A 3 -15.94 9.42 -0.40
N ASN A 4 -16.73 9.34 0.67
CA ASN A 4 -17.57 10.45 1.11
C ASN A 4 -16.97 11.29 2.25
N VAL A 5 -15.78 10.94 2.73
CA VAL A 5 -15.27 11.52 3.98
C VAL A 5 -14.93 13.00 3.89
N ARG A 6 -14.43 13.56 2.77
CA ARG A 6 -13.93 14.96 2.75
C ARG A 6 -15.03 16.03 2.73
N THR A 7 -16.24 15.67 2.33
CA THR A 7 -17.39 16.59 2.26
C THR A 7 -18.33 16.43 3.46
N ALA A 8 -18.09 15.44 4.32
CA ALA A 8 -18.87 15.25 5.52
C ALA A 8 -18.65 16.42 6.51
N PRO A 9 -19.70 16.88 7.22
CA PRO A 9 -19.53 17.86 8.28
C PRO A 9 -18.63 17.31 9.40
N GLY A 10 -17.73 18.14 9.94
CA GLY A 10 -16.85 17.75 11.06
C GLY A 10 -15.55 17.06 10.66
N VAL A 11 -15.16 17.11 9.39
CA VAL A 11 -13.90 16.54 8.90
C VAL A 11 -12.76 17.50 9.12
N ILE A 12 -11.65 17.00 9.64
CA ILE A 12 -10.45 17.79 9.96
C ILE A 12 -9.26 17.20 9.20
N GLU A 13 -8.61 18.01 8.36
CA GLU A 13 -7.32 17.64 7.76
C GLU A 13 -6.20 17.75 8.81
N ARG A 14 -5.35 16.72 8.90
CA ARG A 14 -4.20 16.62 9.80
C ARG A 14 -3.00 16.02 9.06
N ASN A 15 -1.82 16.12 9.67
CA ASN A 15 -0.58 15.56 9.14
C ASN A 15 0.14 14.78 10.25
N ASP A 16 0.65 13.58 9.95
CA ASP A 16 1.36 12.70 10.91
C ASP A 16 2.88 12.89 10.89
N GLY A 17 3.37 13.94 10.22
CA GLY A 17 4.77 14.21 9.92
C GLY A 17 5.27 13.59 8.62
N ARG A 18 4.46 12.76 7.93
CA ARG A 18 4.80 12.13 6.65
C ARG A 18 3.69 12.26 5.60
N HIS A 19 2.43 12.03 5.99
CA HIS A 19 1.28 12.08 5.11
C HIS A 19 0.15 12.91 5.73
N ASP A 20 -0.62 13.54 4.85
CA ASP A 20 -1.87 14.19 5.19
C ASP A 20 -2.98 13.14 5.31
N TYR A 21 -3.85 13.33 6.30
CA TYR A 21 -5.00 12.46 6.56
C TYR A 21 -6.21 13.26 7.04
N LEU A 22 -7.38 12.70 6.80
CA LEU A 22 -8.67 13.19 7.27
C LEU A 22 -9.01 12.51 8.60
N LEU A 23 -9.51 13.28 9.57
CA LEU A 23 -10.11 12.77 10.79
C LEU A 23 -11.61 13.06 10.77
N HIS A 24 -12.43 12.01 10.89
CA HIS A 24 -13.88 12.11 10.92
C HIS A 24 -14.45 11.09 11.92
N GLU A 25 -15.24 11.56 12.90
CA GLU A 25 -15.86 10.69 13.93
C GLU A 25 -14.90 9.77 14.70
N GLY A 26 -13.62 10.14 14.79
CA GLY A 26 -12.58 9.33 15.44
C GLY A 26 -11.81 8.43 14.48
N GLU A 27 -12.32 8.24 13.26
CA GLU A 27 -11.69 7.47 12.20
C GLU A 27 -10.69 8.32 11.41
N ARG A 28 -9.59 7.70 10.97
CA ARG A 28 -8.50 8.34 10.24
C ARG A 28 -8.41 7.78 8.84
N TYR A 29 -8.33 8.65 7.84
CA TYR A 29 -8.22 8.26 6.44
C TYR A 29 -7.10 8.99 5.74
N LEU A 30 -6.17 8.29 5.11
CA LEU A 30 -5.16 8.91 4.26
C LEU A 30 -5.83 9.76 3.17
N LEU A 31 -5.36 11.00 3.04
CA LEU A 31 -5.94 11.94 2.08
C LEU A 31 -5.76 11.43 0.64
N SER A 32 -4.60 10.84 0.35
CA SER A 32 -4.28 10.23 -0.95
C SER A 32 -5.26 9.12 -1.33
N LEU A 33 -5.54 8.20 -0.40
CA LEU A 33 -6.49 7.10 -0.62
C LEU A 33 -7.93 7.62 -0.77
N SER A 34 -8.30 8.63 0.02
CA SER A 34 -9.58 9.35 -0.09
C SER A 34 -9.80 9.95 -1.48
N GLU A 35 -8.76 10.58 -2.04
CA GLU A 35 -8.83 11.14 -3.39
C GLU A 35 -8.88 10.06 -4.47
N VAL A 36 -8.11 8.98 -4.32
CA VAL A 36 -8.16 7.82 -5.23
C VAL A 36 -9.56 7.22 -5.25
N GLY A 37 -10.16 6.94 -4.08
CA GLY A 37 -11.48 6.34 -3.99
C GLY A 37 -12.56 7.21 -4.65
N ARG A 38 -12.51 8.54 -4.46
CA ARG A 38 -13.42 9.47 -5.14
C ARG A 38 -13.24 9.46 -6.65
N ASN A 39 -11.99 9.48 -7.12
CA ASN A 39 -11.73 9.50 -8.55
C ASN A 39 -12.23 8.21 -9.22
N VAL A 40 -12.12 7.07 -8.54
CA VAL A 40 -12.61 5.78 -9.03
C VAL A 40 -14.14 5.73 -9.06
N ILE A 41 -14.83 6.28 -8.06
CA ILE A 41 -16.30 6.38 -8.09
C ILE A 41 -16.77 7.37 -9.16
N ALA A 42 -16.11 8.51 -9.29
CA ALA A 42 -16.42 9.45 -10.36
C ALA A 42 -16.20 8.81 -11.75
N LEU A 43 -15.23 7.89 -11.87
CA LEU A 43 -14.99 7.12 -13.08
C LEU A 43 -16.15 6.17 -13.38
N SER A 44 -16.65 5.42 -12.39
CA SER A 44 -17.79 4.52 -12.57
C SER A 44 -19.06 5.30 -12.90
N GLU A 45 -19.33 6.40 -12.19
CA GLU A 45 -20.48 7.27 -12.44
C GLU A 45 -20.43 7.95 -13.81
N ALA A 46 -19.29 8.52 -14.22
CA ALA A 46 -19.13 9.19 -15.51
C ALA A 46 -19.08 8.22 -16.70
N GLY A 47 -18.78 6.94 -16.45
CA GLY A 47 -19.00 5.87 -17.41
C GLY A 47 -20.49 5.62 -17.63
N LEU A 48 -21.27 5.60 -16.54
CA LEU A 48 -22.70 5.27 -16.53
C LEU A 48 -23.65 6.39 -16.98
N ASP A 49 -23.12 7.56 -17.37
CA ASP A 49 -23.95 8.71 -17.76
C ASP A 49 -24.68 8.45 -19.09
N ALA A 50 -26.01 8.49 -19.06
CA ALA A 50 -26.90 7.98 -20.10
C ALA A 50 -26.74 8.65 -21.48
N ASP A 51 -26.21 9.87 -21.52
CA ASP A 51 -25.99 10.63 -22.75
C ASP A 51 -24.75 10.15 -23.54
N SER A 52 -23.85 9.37 -22.90
CA SER A 52 -22.63 8.85 -23.54
C SER A 52 -22.80 7.45 -24.12
N LEU A 53 -23.93 6.79 -23.85
CA LEU A 53 -24.19 5.41 -24.23
C LEU A 53 -25.31 5.36 -25.26
N SER A 54 -24.95 5.08 -26.51
CA SER A 54 -25.94 4.87 -27.58
C SER A 54 -26.82 3.63 -27.36
N ALA A 55 -26.58 2.85 -26.30
CA ALA A 55 -27.39 1.75 -25.81
C ALA A 55 -27.42 1.82 -24.28
N VAL A 56 -28.61 1.82 -23.67
CA VAL A 56 -28.79 1.75 -22.22
C VAL A 56 -27.90 0.61 -21.67
N PRO A 57 -26.95 0.88 -20.75
CA PRO A 57 -26.14 -0.19 -20.17
C PRO A 57 -27.08 -1.20 -19.51
N ASP A 58 -26.87 -2.48 -19.78
CA ASP A 58 -27.62 -3.57 -19.13
C ASP A 58 -27.54 -3.35 -17.62
N GLU A 59 -28.67 -3.47 -16.91
CA GLU A 59 -28.75 -3.28 -15.46
C GLU A 59 -27.71 -4.17 -14.73
N ARG A 60 -27.43 -5.34 -15.30
CA ARG A 60 -26.38 -6.27 -14.85
C ARG A 60 -24.96 -5.73 -15.00
N ALA A 61 -24.67 -4.98 -16.07
CA ALA A 61 -23.35 -4.40 -16.27
C ALA A 61 -23.10 -3.27 -15.25
N ARG A 62 -24.15 -2.51 -14.92
CA ARG A 62 -24.08 -1.49 -13.87
C ARG A 62 -23.84 -2.10 -12.50
N GLU A 63 -24.62 -3.12 -12.14
CA GLU A 63 -24.46 -3.85 -10.88
C GLU A 63 -23.04 -4.43 -10.75
N ALA A 64 -22.51 -5.01 -11.82
CA ALA A 64 -21.14 -5.52 -11.83
C ALA A 64 -20.09 -4.41 -11.60
N VAL A 65 -20.21 -3.25 -12.24
CA VAL A 65 -19.28 -2.11 -12.05
C VAL A 65 -19.35 -1.58 -10.61
N ASP A 66 -20.56 -1.48 -10.04
CA ASP A 66 -20.76 -1.03 -8.67
C ASP A 66 -20.10 -2.00 -7.67
N GLU A 67 -20.32 -3.31 -7.82
CA GLU A 67 -19.67 -4.35 -7.01
C GLU A 67 -18.14 -4.28 -7.06
N ARG A 68 -17.55 -4.08 -8.26
CA ARG A 68 -16.09 -3.96 -8.41
C ARG A 68 -15.55 -2.66 -7.82
N THR A 69 -16.33 -1.58 -7.92
CA THR A 69 -16.00 -0.29 -7.30
C THR A 69 -15.99 -0.41 -5.78
N GLU A 70 -16.96 -1.13 -5.20
CA GLU A 70 -17.02 -1.43 -3.76
C GLU A 70 -15.84 -2.30 -3.32
N ALA A 71 -15.49 -3.35 -4.07
CA ALA A 71 -14.34 -4.19 -3.79
C ALA A 71 -13.02 -3.39 -3.81
N TYR A 72 -12.86 -2.49 -4.78
CA TYR A 72 -11.71 -1.59 -4.87
C TYR A 72 -11.66 -0.63 -3.67
N ALA A 73 -12.80 -0.05 -3.28
CA ALA A 73 -12.86 0.82 -2.11
C ALA A 73 -12.52 0.07 -0.80
N ALA A 74 -12.96 -1.19 -0.66
CA ALA A 74 -12.62 -2.04 0.47
C ALA A 74 -11.11 -2.34 0.53
N ALA A 75 -10.47 -2.56 -0.62
CA ALA A 75 -9.01 -2.73 -0.68
C ALA A 75 -8.26 -1.45 -0.26
N LEU A 76 -8.77 -0.26 -0.62
CA LEU A 76 -8.22 1.01 -0.13
C LEU A 76 -8.42 1.18 1.39
N ASP A 77 -9.57 0.81 1.93
CA ASP A 77 -9.85 0.83 3.37
C ASP A 77 -8.85 -0.07 4.11
N ALA A 78 -8.57 -1.29 3.61
CA ALA A 78 -7.58 -2.20 4.22
C ALA A 78 -6.16 -1.59 4.26
N ILE A 79 -5.71 -0.98 3.15
CA ILE A 79 -4.40 -0.31 3.11
C ILE A 79 -4.36 0.89 4.06
N ASN A 80 -5.47 1.61 4.20
CA ASN A 80 -5.58 2.73 5.12
C ASN A 80 -5.37 2.31 6.57
N ASP A 81 -6.08 1.27 6.99
CA ASP A 81 -6.03 0.79 8.38
C ASP A 81 -4.63 0.26 8.68
N HIS A 82 -4.09 -0.54 7.76
CA HIS A 82 -2.73 -1.07 7.88
C HIS A 82 -1.68 0.06 7.89
N TYR A 83 -1.87 1.16 7.16
CA TYR A 83 -0.99 2.33 7.28
C TYR A 83 -0.93 2.85 8.72
N PHE A 84 -2.08 3.10 9.34
CA PHE A 84 -2.09 3.66 10.69
C PHE A 84 -1.58 2.68 11.73
N ASP A 85 -1.83 1.38 11.56
CA ASP A 85 -1.27 0.34 12.42
C ASP A 85 0.25 0.25 12.28
N ALA A 86 0.77 0.26 11.05
CA ALA A 86 2.21 0.27 10.80
C ALA A 86 2.89 1.53 11.34
N ARG A 87 2.21 2.69 11.31
CA ARG A 87 2.71 3.93 11.92
C ARG A 87 2.73 3.85 13.45
N ALA A 88 1.68 3.32 14.07
CA ALA A 88 1.64 3.10 15.51
C ALA A 88 2.73 2.10 15.96
N PHE A 89 2.91 1.02 15.18
CA PHE A 89 3.97 0.03 15.39
C PHE A 89 5.37 0.65 15.25
N GLU A 90 5.61 1.45 14.21
CA GLU A 90 6.89 2.16 14.01
C GLU A 90 7.19 3.06 15.22
N GLU A 91 6.20 3.79 15.72
CA GLU A 91 6.35 4.66 16.89
C GLU A 91 6.63 3.87 18.18
N ASP A 92 6.00 2.71 18.37
CA ASP A 92 6.24 1.84 19.53
C ASP A 92 7.64 1.21 19.48
N ALA A 93 8.06 0.75 18.29
CA ALA A 93 9.38 0.19 18.05
C ALA A 93 10.50 1.23 18.17
N ARG A 94 10.19 2.51 17.92
CA ARG A 94 11.16 3.61 17.95
C ARG A 94 11.74 3.82 19.35
N GLY A 95 12.98 3.35 19.54
CA GLY A 95 13.77 3.56 20.76
C GLY A 95 13.77 2.37 21.73
N LYS A 96 13.02 1.31 21.45
CA LYS A 96 13.05 0.04 22.18
C LYS A 96 13.92 -0.97 21.43
N PHE A 97 15.25 -0.88 21.58
CA PHE A 97 16.14 -1.88 21.00
C PHE A 97 16.47 -2.94 22.05
N HIS A 98 15.85 -4.12 21.90
CA HIS A 98 15.98 -5.25 22.82
C HIS A 98 17.27 -6.05 22.57
N ARG A 99 18.42 -5.37 22.38
CA ARG A 99 19.70 -5.99 21.99
C ARG A 99 20.14 -7.15 22.89
N TYR A 100 19.65 -7.18 24.12
CA TYR A 100 20.04 -8.14 25.14
C TYR A 100 18.94 -9.15 25.49
N ASP A 101 17.80 -9.12 24.80
CA ASP A 101 16.69 -10.07 24.98
C ASP A 101 16.34 -10.73 23.64
N SER A 102 16.90 -11.92 23.43
CA SER A 102 16.70 -12.72 22.23
C SER A 102 15.24 -13.18 22.05
N THR A 103 14.46 -13.28 23.14
CA THR A 103 13.05 -13.66 23.06
C THR A 103 12.22 -12.51 22.53
N VAL A 104 12.42 -11.31 23.07
CA VAL A 104 11.72 -10.11 22.60
C VAL A 104 12.11 -9.78 21.16
N GLU A 105 13.38 -9.93 20.80
CA GLU A 105 13.84 -9.72 19.44
C GLU A 105 13.22 -10.74 18.45
N ARG A 106 13.10 -12.01 18.85
CA ARG A 106 12.43 -13.04 18.05
C ARG A 106 10.93 -12.75 17.88
N ASN A 107 10.25 -12.34 18.94
CA ASN A 107 8.83 -12.01 18.89
C ASN A 107 8.59 -10.81 17.97
N LEU A 108 9.38 -9.74 18.10
CA LEU A 108 9.32 -8.58 17.21
C LEU A 108 9.44 -8.98 15.75
N ARG A 109 10.42 -9.82 15.40
CA ARG A 109 10.63 -10.29 14.02
C ARG A 109 9.47 -11.13 13.50
N SER A 110 8.89 -11.97 14.36
CA SER A 110 7.76 -12.82 14.00
C SER A 110 6.53 -11.95 13.71
N THR A 111 6.25 -10.96 14.57
CA THR A 111 5.21 -9.95 14.32
C THR A 111 5.47 -9.20 13.02
N VAL A 112 6.69 -8.67 12.80
CA VAL A 112 6.97 -7.97 11.53
C VAL A 112 6.84 -8.89 10.31
N ALA A 113 7.14 -10.18 10.43
CA ALA A 113 6.95 -11.14 9.34
C ALA A 113 5.46 -11.32 9.01
N GLU A 114 4.59 -11.46 10.02
CA GLU A 114 3.14 -11.56 9.85
C GLU A 114 2.59 -10.27 9.23
N GLU A 115 2.93 -9.12 9.79
CA GLU A 115 2.46 -7.82 9.32
C GLU A 115 2.94 -7.48 7.90
N ALA A 116 4.21 -7.77 7.58
CA ALA A 116 4.74 -7.57 6.23
C ALA A 116 4.06 -8.50 5.20
N SER A 117 3.62 -9.69 5.63
CA SER A 117 2.88 -10.61 4.76
C SER A 117 1.45 -10.12 4.52
N ALA A 118 0.77 -9.67 5.58
CA ALA A 118 -0.52 -9.01 5.44
C ALA A 118 -0.43 -7.80 4.49
N CYS A 119 0.67 -7.05 4.55
CA CYS A 119 0.92 -5.92 3.65
C CYS A 119 1.06 -6.39 2.18
N VAL A 120 1.67 -7.54 1.92
CA VAL A 120 1.73 -8.15 0.58
C VAL A 120 0.33 -8.57 0.11
N GLU A 121 -0.48 -9.17 0.99
CA GLU A 121 -1.86 -9.53 0.67
C GLU A 121 -2.70 -8.29 0.32
N ASP A 122 -2.58 -7.20 1.08
CA ASP A 122 -3.32 -5.97 0.83
C ASP A 122 -2.96 -5.35 -0.54
N LEU A 123 -1.69 -5.41 -0.94
CA LEU A 123 -1.30 -5.02 -2.30
C LEU A 123 -2.03 -5.88 -3.33
N ARG A 124 -1.95 -7.20 -3.21
CA ARG A 124 -2.57 -8.10 -4.18
C ARG A 124 -4.06 -7.89 -4.29
N ARG A 125 -4.75 -7.73 -3.15
CA ARG A 125 -6.18 -7.39 -3.12
C ARG A 125 -6.48 -6.11 -3.89
N LEU A 126 -5.67 -5.05 -3.70
CA LEU A 126 -5.83 -3.81 -4.46
C LEU A 126 -5.59 -4.03 -5.96
N LEU A 127 -4.53 -4.74 -6.33
CA LEU A 127 -4.22 -4.99 -7.73
C LEU A 127 -5.32 -5.83 -8.41
N ASP A 128 -5.82 -6.87 -7.73
CA ASP A 128 -6.87 -7.74 -8.26
C ASP A 128 -8.20 -7.00 -8.37
N ALA A 129 -8.51 -6.11 -7.41
CA ALA A 129 -9.66 -5.23 -7.49
C ALA A 129 -9.53 -4.20 -8.64
N HIS A 130 -8.31 -3.72 -8.92
CA HIS A 130 -8.05 -2.86 -10.07
C HIS A 130 -8.35 -3.58 -11.38
N ASP A 131 -7.76 -4.76 -11.59
CA ASP A 131 -7.95 -5.53 -12.82
C ASP A 131 -9.44 -5.88 -13.01
N ALA A 132 -10.12 -6.34 -11.95
CA ALA A 132 -11.54 -6.66 -12.03
C ALA A 132 -12.42 -5.43 -12.33
N LEU A 133 -12.05 -4.25 -11.84
CA LEU A 133 -12.76 -3.01 -12.15
C LEU A 133 -12.55 -2.59 -13.60
N VAL A 134 -11.31 -2.64 -14.11
CA VAL A 134 -11.01 -2.33 -15.51
C VAL A 134 -11.77 -3.29 -16.43
N ASP A 135 -11.72 -4.60 -16.17
CA ASP A 135 -12.45 -5.62 -16.93
C ASP A 135 -13.97 -5.36 -16.95
N ALA A 136 -14.55 -4.94 -15.82
CA ALA A 136 -15.97 -4.64 -15.71
C ALA A 136 -16.35 -3.38 -16.51
N LEU A 137 -15.51 -2.35 -16.48
CA LEU A 137 -15.69 -1.13 -17.27
C LEU A 137 -15.58 -1.44 -18.78
N GLU A 138 -14.60 -2.23 -19.20
CA GLU A 138 -14.47 -2.66 -20.60
C GLU A 138 -15.68 -3.48 -21.05
N SER A 139 -16.11 -4.45 -20.23
CA SER A 139 -17.26 -5.31 -20.52
C SER A 139 -18.58 -4.54 -20.61
N ALA A 140 -18.70 -3.43 -19.87
CA ALA A 140 -19.86 -2.53 -19.93
C ALA A 140 -19.91 -1.68 -21.21
N GLY A 141 -18.91 -1.80 -22.10
CA GLY A 141 -18.93 -1.18 -23.42
C GLY A 141 -18.44 0.27 -23.43
N PHE A 142 -17.56 0.66 -22.51
CA PHE A 142 -16.96 2.01 -22.48
C PHE A 142 -15.85 2.23 -23.55
N VAL A 143 -16.01 1.58 -24.72
CA VAL A 143 -14.98 1.24 -25.74
C VAL A 143 -14.34 2.43 -26.49
N ASP A 144 -14.93 3.63 -26.45
CA ASP A 144 -14.34 4.83 -27.09
C ASP A 144 -13.47 5.64 -26.11
N ARG A 145 -13.38 5.19 -24.85
CA ARG A 145 -12.64 5.82 -23.74
C ARG A 145 -11.58 4.89 -23.12
N ASP A 146 -11.36 3.69 -23.65
CA ASP A 146 -10.53 2.62 -23.04
C ASP A 146 -9.15 3.11 -22.60
N GLU A 147 -8.40 3.77 -23.48
CA GLU A 147 -7.05 4.26 -23.15
C GLU A 147 -7.08 5.33 -22.05
N ARG A 148 -8.15 6.12 -21.95
CA ARG A 148 -8.30 7.16 -20.92
C ARG A 148 -8.79 6.59 -19.58
N LEU A 149 -9.70 5.63 -19.59
CA LEU A 149 -10.24 5.01 -18.38
C LEU A 149 -9.19 4.15 -17.70
N GLU A 150 -8.53 3.27 -18.46
CA GLU A 150 -7.43 2.45 -17.97
C GLU A 150 -6.30 3.32 -17.44
N THR A 151 -5.91 4.37 -18.17
CA THR A 151 -4.88 5.31 -17.71
C THR A 151 -5.27 6.02 -16.41
N VAL A 152 -6.52 6.44 -16.26
CA VAL A 152 -7.00 7.11 -15.03
C VAL A 152 -7.05 6.13 -13.87
N ALA A 153 -7.60 4.92 -14.07
CA ALA A 153 -7.64 3.88 -13.04
C ALA A 153 -6.23 3.46 -12.61
N SER A 154 -5.33 3.23 -13.57
CA SER A 154 -3.92 2.87 -13.34
C SER A 154 -3.16 3.98 -12.64
N ARG A 155 -3.38 5.25 -13.01
CA ARG A 155 -2.75 6.40 -12.35
C ARG A 155 -3.19 6.52 -10.89
N ASN A 156 -4.48 6.30 -10.61
CA ASN A 156 -5.04 6.34 -9.27
C ASN A 156 -4.56 5.15 -8.42
N THR A 157 -4.56 3.94 -8.98
CA THR A 157 -4.03 2.73 -8.33
C THR A 157 -2.55 2.90 -8.01
N GLY A 158 -1.75 3.38 -8.97
CA GLY A 158 -0.34 3.71 -8.75
C GLY A 158 -0.14 4.75 -7.66
N ARG A 159 -1.06 5.73 -7.52
CA ARG A 159 -1.02 6.70 -6.43
C ARG A 159 -1.31 6.04 -5.07
N ALA A 160 -2.32 5.19 -4.99
CA ALA A 160 -2.62 4.43 -3.77
C ALA A 160 -1.44 3.56 -3.33
N VAL A 161 -0.77 2.93 -4.29
CA VAL A 161 0.46 2.16 -4.03
C VAL A 161 1.58 3.07 -3.49
N ARG A 162 1.84 4.22 -4.13
CA ARG A 162 2.93 5.14 -3.75
C ARG A 162 2.71 5.82 -2.40
N GLU A 163 1.48 6.25 -2.14
CA GLU A 163 1.13 7.16 -1.04
C GLU A 163 0.37 6.47 0.10
N GLY A 164 0.00 5.20 -0.05
CA GLY A 164 -0.64 4.38 0.99
C GLY A 164 0.14 3.11 1.30
N TRP A 165 0.24 2.20 0.33
CA TRP A 165 0.85 0.87 0.55
C TRP A 165 2.36 0.93 0.80
N TYR A 166 3.14 1.58 -0.07
CA TYR A 166 4.59 1.62 0.05
C TYR A 166 5.09 2.25 1.38
N PRO A 167 4.43 3.28 1.94
CA PRO A 167 4.70 3.75 3.29
C PRO A 167 4.61 2.70 4.39
N VAL A 168 3.73 1.69 4.28
CA VAL A 168 3.62 0.56 5.22
C VAL A 168 4.92 -0.25 5.22
N VAL A 169 5.38 -0.64 4.03
CA VAL A 169 6.67 -1.35 3.84
C VAL A 169 7.82 -0.58 4.48
N ARG A 170 7.84 0.75 4.29
CA ARG A 170 8.86 1.61 4.90
C ARG A 170 8.79 1.66 6.42
N ALA A 171 7.59 1.61 7.00
CA ALA A 171 7.43 1.62 8.45
C ALA A 171 8.01 0.33 9.06
N TYR A 172 7.71 -0.83 8.48
CA TYR A 172 8.29 -2.10 8.91
C TYR A 172 9.79 -2.21 8.66
N ASP A 173 10.28 -1.73 7.51
CA ASP A 173 11.73 -1.68 7.23
C ASP A 173 12.46 -0.81 8.26
N LEU A 174 11.89 0.34 8.65
CA LEU A 174 12.44 1.20 9.69
C LEU A 174 12.36 0.57 11.09
N ALA A 175 11.32 -0.20 11.39
CA ALA A 175 11.20 -0.90 12.66
C ALA A 175 12.24 -2.03 12.79
N LEU A 176 12.52 -2.73 11.69
CA LEU A 176 13.61 -3.72 11.61
C LEU A 176 15.00 -3.05 11.63
N ASN A 177 15.11 -1.86 11.02
CA ASN A 177 16.36 -1.13 10.83
C ASN A 177 16.30 0.30 11.37
N PRO A 178 16.12 0.51 12.69
CA PRO A 178 16.02 1.84 13.27
C PRO A 178 17.42 2.48 13.26
N GLY A 179 17.80 3.09 12.14
CA GLY A 179 19.13 3.65 11.86
C GLY A 179 19.56 4.84 12.74
N LYS A 180 19.04 4.99 13.97
CA LYS A 180 19.44 6.06 14.90
C LYS A 180 19.55 5.58 16.36
N ARG A 181 20.74 5.84 16.92
CA ARG A 181 21.17 5.95 18.33
C ARG A 181 20.19 5.39 19.38
N ILE A 182 20.54 4.21 19.88
CA ILE A 182 19.98 3.62 21.10
C ILE A 182 20.34 4.52 22.29
N ALA A 183 19.36 4.86 23.12
CA ALA A 183 19.61 5.43 24.44
C ALA A 183 19.84 4.27 25.42
N GLU A 184 21.09 3.86 25.63
CA GLU A 184 21.43 2.93 26.71
C GLU A 184 21.36 3.66 28.07
N GLY A 185 20.20 3.62 28.72
CA GLY A 185 20.00 4.05 30.11
C GLY A 185 20.23 5.54 30.41
N LYS A 186 20.31 5.87 31.72
CA LYS A 186 20.44 7.26 32.23
C LYS A 186 21.74 7.98 31.83
N LYS A 187 22.71 7.30 31.22
CA LYS A 187 23.95 7.91 30.72
C LYS A 187 23.94 7.93 29.19
N ARG A 188 23.57 9.08 28.63
CA ARG A 188 23.56 9.37 27.19
C ARG A 188 24.95 9.18 26.57
N ARG A 189 25.36 7.97 26.23
CA ARG A 189 26.51 7.71 25.37
C ARG A 189 26.04 7.66 23.92
N ARG A 190 26.38 8.71 23.16
CA ARG A 190 26.09 8.85 21.73
C ARG A 190 26.94 7.88 20.90
N GLN A 191 26.61 6.59 20.88
CA GLN A 191 27.21 5.68 19.91
C GLN A 191 26.34 5.58 18.65
N ARG A 192 26.93 5.93 17.50
CA ARG A 192 26.40 5.58 16.17
C ARG A 192 26.82 4.13 15.93
N LEU A 193 25.91 3.19 16.17
CA LEU A 193 26.06 1.85 15.62
C LEU A 193 25.52 1.93 14.20
N TYR A 194 26.43 2.01 13.23
CA TYR A 194 26.10 1.64 11.86
C TYR A 194 25.50 0.24 11.91
N GLY A 195 24.36 0.04 11.26
CA GLY A 195 23.84 -1.28 10.98
C GLY A 195 24.93 -2.07 10.28
N GLN A 196 25.49 -3.08 10.96
CA GLN A 196 26.35 -4.03 10.31
C GLN A 196 25.53 -4.77 9.28
N SER A 197 26.10 -4.85 8.10
CA SER A 197 25.54 -5.16 6.80
C SER A 197 25.04 -6.59 6.61
N ASP A 198 24.82 -7.35 7.68
CA ASP A 198 24.24 -8.70 7.66
C ASP A 198 23.37 -8.83 8.91
N LEU A 199 22.13 -8.34 8.83
CA LEU A 199 21.20 -8.33 9.96
C LEU A 199 20.58 -9.72 10.14
N PRO A 200 20.81 -10.41 11.27
CA PRO A 200 20.14 -11.67 11.59
C PRO A 200 18.61 -11.54 11.59
N GLY A 201 18.09 -10.31 11.71
CA GLY A 201 16.65 -10.03 11.71
C GLY A 201 15.96 -10.24 10.36
N VAL A 202 16.58 -9.81 9.26
CA VAL A 202 16.02 -10.07 7.92
C VAL A 202 16.18 -11.55 7.55
N ALA A 203 17.33 -12.15 7.86
CA ALA A 203 17.53 -13.59 7.64
C ALA A 203 16.51 -14.43 8.42
N GLY A 204 16.29 -14.14 9.70
CA GLY A 204 15.30 -14.85 10.51
C GLY A 204 13.84 -14.62 10.09
N LEU A 205 13.55 -13.48 9.45
CA LEU A 205 12.26 -13.21 8.83
C LEU A 205 12.09 -13.99 7.52
N LEU A 206 13.14 -14.06 6.69
CA LEU A 206 13.16 -14.84 5.45
C LEU A 206 13.02 -16.36 5.68
N ASP A 207 13.47 -16.84 6.84
CA ASP A 207 13.34 -18.23 7.27
C ASP A 207 11.96 -18.55 7.88
N SER A 208 11.10 -17.54 8.10
CA SER A 208 9.74 -17.74 8.64
C SER A 208 8.81 -18.28 7.56
N ALA A 209 8.11 -19.37 7.87
CA ALA A 209 7.05 -19.91 6.99
C ALA A 209 5.84 -18.98 6.87
N LEU A 210 5.69 -18.02 7.79
CA LEU A 210 4.64 -17.01 7.76
C LEU A 210 4.96 -15.85 6.82
N PHE A 211 6.22 -15.71 6.40
CA PHE A 211 6.65 -14.56 5.61
C PHE A 211 6.40 -14.76 4.12
N GLU A 212 5.37 -14.08 3.62
CA GLU A 212 5.06 -14.02 2.22
C GLU A 212 5.86 -12.90 1.51
N ARG A 213 6.30 -13.21 0.29
CA ARG A 213 7.11 -12.30 -0.53
C ARG A 213 6.39 -11.95 -1.82
N LEU A 214 6.73 -10.78 -2.35
CA LEU A 214 6.28 -10.33 -3.66
C LEU A 214 6.87 -11.21 -4.76
N THR A 215 5.99 -11.70 -5.62
CA THR A 215 6.34 -12.47 -6.79
C THR A 215 6.89 -11.56 -7.90
N ARG A 216 7.38 -12.18 -8.97
CA ARG A 216 7.74 -11.46 -10.19
C ARG A 216 6.52 -10.80 -10.82
N ASP A 217 5.38 -11.47 -10.79
CA ASP A 217 4.13 -10.97 -11.39
C ASP A 217 3.64 -9.73 -10.63
N ASP A 218 3.73 -9.73 -9.30
CA ASP A 218 3.45 -8.56 -8.47
C ASP A 218 4.34 -7.36 -8.87
N LEU A 219 5.65 -7.60 -9.07
CA LEU A 219 6.59 -6.57 -9.51
C LEU A 219 6.32 -6.06 -10.92
N ASP A 220 5.94 -6.93 -11.85
CA ASP A 220 5.66 -6.55 -13.22
C ASP A 220 4.37 -5.72 -13.31
N ARG A 221 3.34 -6.04 -12.52
CA ARG A 221 2.14 -5.19 -12.34
C ARG A 221 2.51 -3.82 -11.73
N LEU A 222 3.33 -3.79 -10.69
CA LEU A 222 3.82 -2.54 -10.09
C LEU A 222 4.59 -1.66 -11.09
N ARG A 223 5.36 -2.26 -12.00
CA ARG A 223 6.06 -1.52 -13.06
C ARG A 223 5.09 -0.85 -14.02
N ALA A 224 3.98 -1.49 -14.36
CA ALA A 224 2.96 -0.88 -15.21
C ALA A 224 2.43 0.43 -14.59
N PHE A 225 2.05 0.41 -13.30
CA PHE A 225 1.62 1.63 -12.60
C PHE A 225 2.71 2.68 -12.45
N ASP A 226 3.96 2.24 -12.28
CA ASP A 226 5.09 3.16 -12.30
C ASP A 226 5.16 3.89 -13.63
N THR A 227 4.93 3.27 -14.79
CA THR A 227 4.97 4.00 -16.08
C THR A 227 3.96 5.14 -16.18
N CYS A 228 2.79 5.00 -15.57
CA CYS A 228 1.74 6.02 -15.51
C CYS A 228 2.00 7.13 -14.47
N ALA A 229 3.07 7.02 -13.69
CA ALA A 229 3.39 7.99 -12.64
C ALA A 229 3.99 9.29 -13.22
N PRO A 230 3.69 10.46 -12.61
CA PRO A 230 4.36 11.73 -12.92
C PRO A 230 5.89 11.61 -12.90
N GLU A 231 6.60 12.47 -13.65
CA GLU A 231 8.07 12.40 -13.78
C GLU A 231 8.79 12.44 -12.43
N ASP A 232 8.31 13.25 -11.50
CA ASP A 232 8.83 13.47 -10.15
C ASP A 232 8.31 12.44 -9.12
N ALA A 233 7.37 11.58 -9.51
CA ALA A 233 6.79 10.61 -8.62
C ALA A 233 7.76 9.46 -8.29
N LEU A 234 7.58 8.91 -7.09
CA LEU A 234 8.35 7.76 -6.62
C LEU A 234 8.04 6.51 -7.45
N ARG A 235 9.04 5.96 -8.14
CA ARG A 235 8.92 4.65 -8.82
C ARG A 235 9.04 3.52 -7.81
N VAL A 236 7.93 2.91 -7.40
CA VAL A 236 7.87 1.95 -6.28
C VAL A 236 8.61 0.66 -6.62
N SER A 237 8.44 0.13 -7.84
CA SER A 237 9.10 -1.10 -8.27
C SER A 237 10.63 -0.97 -8.21
N SER A 238 11.18 0.15 -8.70
CA SER A 238 12.61 0.45 -8.62
C SER A 238 13.08 0.54 -7.18
N ARG A 239 12.30 1.18 -6.29
CA ARG A 239 12.65 1.29 -4.87
C ARG A 239 12.65 -0.03 -4.13
N LEU A 240 11.70 -0.92 -4.42
CA LEU A 240 11.69 -2.26 -3.86
C LEU A 240 12.95 -3.02 -4.25
N VAL A 241 13.34 -2.96 -5.53
CA VAL A 241 14.58 -3.59 -6.04
C VAL A 241 15.84 -2.96 -5.46
N GLU A 242 15.87 -1.66 -5.20
CA GLU A 242 17.04 -0.98 -4.66
C GLU A 242 17.21 -1.16 -3.15
N ARG A 243 16.11 -1.07 -2.39
CA ARG A 243 16.15 -0.87 -0.92
C ARG A 243 15.47 -1.96 -0.11
N HIS A 244 14.52 -2.68 -0.69
CA HIS A 244 13.69 -3.64 0.02
C HIS A 244 13.69 -5.02 -0.67
N ARG A 245 14.87 -5.44 -1.18
CA ARG A 245 15.03 -6.73 -1.89
C ARG A 245 14.57 -7.94 -1.08
N TRP A 246 14.61 -7.84 0.25
CA TRP A 246 14.16 -8.88 1.17
C TRP A 246 12.65 -9.17 1.04
N LEU A 247 11.85 -8.21 0.58
CA LEU A 247 10.42 -8.41 0.33
C LEU A 247 10.15 -9.14 -1.00
N LEU A 248 11.17 -9.30 -1.84
CA LEU A 248 11.04 -9.93 -3.15
C LEU A 248 11.35 -11.41 -3.05
N ALA A 249 10.50 -12.25 -3.64
CA ALA A 249 10.82 -13.65 -3.84
C ALA A 249 12.09 -13.73 -4.70
N GLU A 250 13.04 -14.59 -4.33
CA GLU A 250 14.21 -14.80 -5.16
C GLU A 250 13.74 -15.22 -6.55
N THR A 251 14.05 -14.40 -7.56
CA THR A 251 13.89 -14.80 -8.95
C THR A 251 14.79 -16.01 -9.11
N GLY A 252 14.18 -17.19 -9.25
CA GLY A 252 14.91 -18.44 -9.38
C GLY A 252 16.04 -18.28 -10.39
N ARG A 253 17.28 -18.14 -9.91
CA ARG A 253 18.41 -18.60 -10.69
C ARG A 253 18.18 -20.09 -10.82
N ARG A 254 17.90 -20.51 -12.06
CA ARG A 254 18.02 -21.91 -12.46
C ARG A 254 19.24 -22.49 -11.76
N ARG A 255 19.02 -23.53 -10.95
CA ARG A 255 20.07 -24.51 -10.72
C ARG A 255 20.48 -25.03 -12.09
N GLN A 256 21.68 -24.68 -12.52
CA GLN A 256 22.64 -25.54 -13.24
C GLN A 256 23.98 -24.81 -13.29
#